data_AF-A0A9X9A590-F1
#
_entry.id   AF-A0A9X9A590-F1
#
_cell.length_a   1.000
_cell.length_b   1.000
_cell.length_c   1.000
_cell.angle_alpha   90.00
_cell.angle_beta   90.00
_cell.angle_gamma   90.00
#
_symmetry.space_group_name_H-M   'P 1'
#
loop_
_entity.id
_entity.type
_entity.pdbx_description
1 polymer ?
#
loop_
_entity_poly.entity_id
_entity_poly.type
_entity_poly.pdbx_seq_one_letter_code
_entity_poly.pdbx_strand_id
1 'polypeptide(L)' 'AGVPTEFHVYPGGYHGFELIVPNAEISQRAEKEYISALKRALQKTEV' A
#
# COMPACT_ATOMS: atom_id res chain seq x y z
N ALA A 1 8.93 13.22 15.48
CA ALA A 1 7.81 12.34 15.86
C ALA A 1 8.24 10.90 16.14
N GLY A 2 9.32 10.36 15.53
CA GLY A 2 9.87 9.04 15.92
C GLY A 2 8.97 7.82 15.63
N VAL A 3 7.84 8.03 14.95
CA VAL A 3 6.88 6.98 14.62
C VAL A 3 7.40 6.19 13.42
N PRO A 4 7.48 4.84 13.48
CA PRO A 4 7.81 4.02 12.32
C PRO A 4 6.86 4.30 11.16
N THR A 5 7.40 4.59 9.97
CA THR A 5 6.62 5.03 8.81
C THR A 5 7.17 4.40 7.54
N GLU A 6 6.27 3.88 6.69
CA GLU A 6 6.53 3.43 5.32
C GLU A 6 5.76 4.36 4.37
N PHE A 7 6.37 4.79 3.25
CA PHE A 7 5.78 5.76 2.31
C PHE A 7 6.06 5.37 0.87
N HIS A 8 5.02 5.36 0.04
CA HIS A 8 5.06 4.94 -1.36
C HIS A 8 4.56 6.07 -2.26
N VAL A 9 5.20 6.25 -3.42
CA VAL A 9 4.75 7.14 -4.50
C VAL A 9 4.46 6.31 -5.73
N TYR A 10 3.32 6.55 -6.37
CA TYR A 10 2.90 5.89 -7.60
C TYR A 10 2.86 6.92 -8.75
N PRO A 11 3.94 7.10 -9.53
CA PRO A 11 3.98 8.08 -10.60
C PRO A 11 2.87 7.86 -11.62
N GLY A 12 2.18 8.93 -12.00
CA GLY A 12 1.03 8.89 -12.93
C GLY A 12 -0.31 8.54 -12.28
N GLY A 13 -0.33 8.11 -11.01
CA GLY A 13 -1.57 7.92 -10.25
C GLY A 13 -2.19 9.27 -9.84
N TYR A 14 -3.43 9.50 -10.24
CA TYR A 14 -4.26 10.59 -9.71
C TYR A 14 -5.02 10.12 -8.46
N HIS A 15 -5.70 11.02 -7.74
CA HIS A 15 -6.46 10.65 -6.55
C HIS A 15 -7.50 9.55 -6.83
N GLY A 16 -7.40 8.42 -6.13
CA GLY A 16 -8.31 7.28 -6.31
C GLY A 16 -8.06 6.43 -7.56
N PHE A 17 -6.89 6.56 -8.21
CA PHE A 17 -6.57 5.82 -9.45
C PHE A 17 -6.80 4.30 -9.32
N GLU A 18 -6.48 3.71 -8.17
CA GLU A 18 -6.62 2.28 -7.96
C GLU A 18 -8.07 1.82 -7.86
N LEU A 19 -8.96 2.64 -7.28
CA LEU A 19 -10.39 2.34 -7.17
C LEU A 19 -11.10 2.52 -8.51
N ILE A 20 -10.71 3.54 -9.28
CA ILE A 20 -11.38 3.92 -10.53
C ILE A 20 -10.91 3.04 -11.69
N VAL A 21 -9.65 2.58 -11.67
CA VAL A 21 -9.06 1.72 -12.72
C VAL A 21 -8.43 0.47 -12.08
N PRO A 22 -9.22 -0.45 -11.52
CA PRO A 22 -8.71 -1.54 -10.68
C PRO A 22 -7.88 -2.59 -11.45
N ASN A 23 -8.10 -2.70 -12.77
CA ASN A 23 -7.39 -3.67 -13.60
C ASN A 23 -6.05 -3.18 -14.15
N ALA A 24 -5.68 -1.91 -13.91
CA ALA A 24 -4.36 -1.42 -14.30
C ALA A 24 -3.28 -2.03 -13.40
N GLU A 25 -2.12 -2.35 -13.99
CA GLU A 25 -1.01 -2.95 -13.25
C GLU A 25 -0.57 -2.10 -12.05
N ILE A 26 -0.53 -0.77 -12.20
CA ILE A 26 -0.17 0.16 -11.13
C ILE A 26 -1.17 0.13 -9.97
N SER A 27 -2.46 -0.07 -10.26
CA SER A 27 -3.54 -0.16 -9.26
C SER A 27 -3.40 -1.42 -8.43
N GLN A 28 -3.26 -2.58 -9.09
CA GLN A 28 -3.08 -3.87 -8.42
C GLN A 28 -1.78 -3.89 -7.58
N ARG A 29 -0.72 -3.25 -8.08
CA ARG A 29 0.53 -3.10 -7.33
C ARG A 29 0.32 -2.28 -6.06
N ALA A 30 -0.32 -1.11 -6.17
CA ALA A 30 -0.58 -0.25 -5.01
C ALA A 30 -1.41 -0.97 -3.95
N GLU A 31 -2.48 -1.66 -4.36
CA GLU A 31 -3.31 -2.46 -3.47
C GLU A 31 -2.53 -3.54 -2.73
N LYS A 32 -1.78 -4.35 -3.49
CA LYS A 32 -0.98 -5.43 -2.93
C LYS A 32 0.06 -4.92 -1.93
N GLU A 33 0.68 -3.77 -2.21
CA GLU A 33 1.71 -3.16 -1.36
C GLU A 33 1.15 -2.73 -0.01
N TYR A 34 0.06 -1.94 0.04
CA TYR A 34 -0.49 -1.51 1.35
C TYR A 34 -1.11 -2.66 2.13
N ILE A 35 -1.74 -3.65 1.46
CA ILE A 35 -2.23 -4.86 2.15
C ILE A 35 -1.06 -5.64 2.75
N SER A 36 0.06 -5.74 2.04
CA SER A 36 1.25 -6.44 2.55
C SER A 36 1.88 -5.69 3.72
N ALA A 37 1.91 -4.35 3.69
CA ALA A 37 2.37 -3.53 4.80
C ALA A 37 1.49 -3.73 6.05
N LEU A 38 0.16 -3.72 5.89
CA LEU A 38 -0.78 -4.00 6.98
C LEU A 38 -0.59 -5.41 7.54
N LYS A 39 -0.41 -6.43 6.69
CA LYS A 39 -0.13 -7.80 7.15
C LYS A 39 1.12 -7.85 8.02
N ARG A 40 2.23 -7.22 7.61
CA ARG A 40 3.45 -7.16 8.42
C ARG A 40 3.23 -6.42 9.74
N ALA A 41 2.51 -5.30 9.71
CA ALA A 41 2.26 -4.48 10.89
C ALA A 41 1.32 -5.15 11.91
N LEU A 42 0.41 -6.01 11.47
CA LEU A 42 -0.59 -6.69 12.30
C LEU A 42 -0.25 -8.15 12.61
N GLN A 43 0.85 -8.69 12.07
CA GLN A 43 1.34 -10.01 12.47
C GLN A 43 1.66 -9.99 13.97
N LYS A 44 1.13 -10.98 14.71
CA LYS A 44 1.55 -11.18 16.10
C LYS A 44 3.05 -11.42 16.10
N THR A 45 3.79 -10.57 16.81
CA THR A 45 5.16 -10.91 17.20
C THR A 45 5.04 -12.07 18.20
N GLU A 46 5.49 -13.26 17.80
CA GLU A 46 5.76 -14.30 18.80
C GLU A 46 6.89 -13.77 19.69
N VAL A 47 6.59 -13.63 20.98
CA VAL A 47 7.56 -13.32 22.04
C VAL A 47 8.06 -14.63 22.61
#